data_AF-A0A849HDU4-F1
#
_entry.id   AF-A0A849HDU4-F1
#
_cell.length_a   1.000
_cell.length_b   1.000
_cell.length_c   1.000
_cell.angle_alpha   90.00
_cell.angle_beta   90.00
_cell.angle_gamma   90.00
#
_symmetry.space_group_name_H-M   'P 1'
#
loop_
_entity.id
_entity.type
_entity.pdbx_description
1 polymer ?
#
loop_
_entity_poly.entity_id
_entity_poly.type
_entity_poly.pdbx_seq_one_letter_code
_entity_poly.pdbx_strand_id
1 'polypeptide(L)'
;MPDRDDALALLHEWVENEGLRKHMYAVEAAVRFYARKMGADEEVWGLAGLLHDLDWEKSPDVHPMDGVEALRAGGYPEEVIQAVLAHRPEYTGVEPSTDLDRVLYACDEISGLIHAACLMRPNGIDDIKPKSVTKKLKDKAFAAGVDRD
;
A
#
# COMPACT_ATOMS: atom_id res chain seq x y z
N MET A 1 8.66 -11.55 15.54
CA MET A 1 7.64 -10.94 14.68
C MET A 1 7.34 -11.93 13.57
N PRO A 2 6.09 -11.99 13.08
CA PRO A 2 5.75 -12.74 11.86
C PRO A 2 6.66 -12.34 10.70
N ASP A 3 6.90 -13.26 9.78
CA ASP A 3 7.66 -13.00 8.57
C ASP A 3 6.75 -12.74 7.35
N ARG A 4 7.36 -12.60 6.17
CA ARG A 4 6.62 -12.34 4.94
C ARG A 4 5.70 -13.52 4.54
N ASP A 5 6.07 -14.75 4.83
CA ASP A 5 5.25 -15.92 4.48
C ASP A 5 4.01 -15.99 5.38
N ASP A 6 4.16 -15.67 6.67
CA ASP A 6 3.02 -15.48 7.60
C ASP A 6 2.08 -14.37 7.10
N ALA A 7 2.65 -13.24 6.66
CA ALA A 7 1.88 -12.11 6.13
C ALA A 7 1.15 -12.44 4.83
N LEU A 8 1.78 -13.19 3.93
CA LEU A 8 1.12 -13.67 2.71
C LEU A 8 -0.05 -14.60 3.03
N ALA A 9 0.13 -15.52 3.98
CA ALA A 9 -0.95 -16.40 4.40
C ALA A 9 -2.14 -15.60 4.95
N LEU A 10 -1.87 -14.61 5.81
CA LEU A 10 -2.89 -13.72 6.37
C LEU A 10 -3.61 -12.90 5.28
N LEU A 11 -2.85 -12.31 4.35
CA LEU A 11 -3.42 -11.60 3.20
C LEU A 11 -4.37 -12.50 2.40
N HIS A 12 -3.95 -13.72 2.09
CA HIS A 12 -4.75 -14.65 1.31
C HIS A 12 -6.00 -15.15 2.05
N GLU A 13 -5.97 -15.21 3.38
CA GLU A 13 -7.13 -15.48 4.23
C GLU A 13 -8.11 -14.30 4.26
N TRP A 14 -7.61 -13.07 4.24
CA TRP A 14 -8.43 -11.88 4.46
C TRP A 14 -9.02 -11.28 3.20
N VAL A 15 -8.25 -11.25 2.12
CA VAL A 15 -8.59 -10.58 0.87
C VAL A 15 -8.86 -11.66 -0.17
N GLU A 16 -10.05 -11.74 -0.75
CA GLU A 16 -10.35 -12.66 -1.86
C GLU A 16 -10.12 -11.98 -3.22
N ASN A 17 -10.28 -10.65 -3.28
CA ASN A 17 -10.16 -9.87 -4.50
C ASN A 17 -8.73 -9.89 -5.06
N GLU A 18 -8.55 -10.50 -6.23
CA GLU A 18 -7.23 -10.58 -6.88
C GLU A 18 -6.63 -9.21 -7.26
N GLY A 19 -7.48 -8.23 -7.57
CA GLY A 19 -7.05 -6.87 -7.88
C GLY A 19 -6.46 -6.19 -6.65
N LEU A 20 -7.12 -6.33 -5.49
CA LEU A 20 -6.63 -5.80 -4.22
C LEU A 20 -5.33 -6.49 -3.79
N ARG A 21 -5.24 -7.83 -3.91
CA ARG A 21 -3.98 -8.55 -3.67
C ARG A 21 -2.84 -8.02 -4.55
N LYS A 22 -3.10 -7.80 -5.85
CA LYS A 22 -2.11 -7.26 -6.79
C LYS A 22 -1.68 -5.84 -6.42
N HIS A 23 -2.60 -5.01 -5.93
CA HIS A 23 -2.29 -3.69 -5.38
C HIS A 23 -1.34 -3.80 -4.19
N MET A 24 -1.68 -4.62 -3.19
CA MET A 24 -0.87 -4.83 -2.00
C MET A 24 0.54 -5.38 -2.33
N TYR A 25 0.66 -6.28 -3.31
CA TYR A 25 1.97 -6.73 -3.82
C TYR A 25 2.78 -5.61 -4.48
N ALA A 26 2.13 -4.72 -5.22
CA ALA A 26 2.79 -3.60 -5.86
C ALA A 26 3.28 -2.57 -4.82
N VAL A 27 2.46 -2.29 -3.80
CA VAL A 27 2.82 -1.41 -2.68
C VAL A 27 3.97 -2.02 -1.88
N GLU A 28 3.92 -3.30 -1.53
CA GLU A 28 5.04 -4.01 -0.89
C GLU A 28 6.34 -3.82 -1.69
N ALA A 29 6.32 -4.09 -3.00
CA ALA A 29 7.50 -3.98 -3.84
C ALA A 29 8.08 -2.56 -3.86
N ALA A 30 7.22 -1.54 -3.92
CA ALA A 30 7.63 -0.14 -3.89
C ALA A 30 8.22 0.27 -2.54
N VAL A 31 7.57 -0.10 -1.45
CA VAL A 31 8.00 0.23 -0.09
C VAL A 31 9.33 -0.47 0.24
N ARG A 32 9.50 -1.75 -0.12
CA ARG A 32 10.80 -2.47 -0.02
C ARG A 32 11.92 -1.79 -0.81
N PHE A 33 11.62 -1.23 -1.98
CA PHE A 33 12.62 -0.47 -2.75
C PHE A 33 13.10 0.76 -1.99
N TYR A 34 12.18 1.52 -1.38
CA TYR A 34 12.55 2.70 -0.59
C TYR A 34 13.28 2.32 0.70
N ALA A 35 12.94 1.21 1.34
CA ALA A 35 13.65 0.71 2.52
C ALA A 35 15.15 0.52 2.20
N ARG A 36 15.47 -0.21 1.12
CA ARG A 36 16.85 -0.39 0.64
C ARG A 36 17.54 0.93 0.31
N LYS A 37 16.83 1.85 -0.33
CA LYS A 37 17.37 3.16 -0.73
C LYS A 37 17.70 4.03 0.50
N MET A 38 16.94 3.88 1.58
CA MET A 38 17.05 4.69 2.79
C MET A 38 17.86 3.99 3.90
N GLY A 39 18.29 2.75 3.69
CA GLY A 39 19.01 1.96 4.68
C GLY A 39 18.14 1.51 5.86
N ALA A 40 16.83 1.40 5.64
CA ALA A 40 15.86 0.93 6.64
C ALA A 40 15.69 -0.60 6.60
N ASP A 41 14.95 -1.15 7.56
CA ASP A 41 14.62 -2.57 7.61
C ASP A 41 13.61 -2.92 6.51
N GLU A 42 14.09 -3.64 5.49
CA GLU A 42 13.27 -4.02 4.35
C GLU A 42 12.09 -4.93 4.73
N GLU A 43 12.25 -5.79 5.74
CA GLU A 43 11.19 -6.72 6.13
C GLU A 43 10.05 -5.98 6.81
N VAL A 44 10.35 -5.10 7.79
CA VAL A 44 9.32 -4.28 8.45
C VAL A 44 8.56 -3.42 7.44
N TRP A 45 9.28 -2.78 6.53
CA TRP A 45 8.70 -1.92 5.49
C TRP A 45 7.85 -2.72 4.51
N GLY A 46 8.33 -3.90 4.11
CA GLY A 46 7.59 -4.82 3.25
C GLY A 46 6.29 -5.29 3.89
N LEU A 47 6.30 -5.64 5.18
CA LEU A 47 5.10 -6.05 5.91
C LEU A 47 4.04 -4.95 5.94
N ALA A 48 4.44 -3.70 6.19
CA ALA A 48 3.52 -2.56 6.15
C ALA A 48 2.91 -2.35 4.76
N GLY A 49 3.72 -2.38 3.70
CA GLY A 49 3.22 -2.30 2.33
C GLY A 49 2.29 -3.46 1.95
N LEU A 50 2.61 -4.68 2.38
CA LEU A 50 1.86 -5.88 2.05
C LEU A 50 0.50 -5.95 2.75
N LEU A 51 0.34 -5.35 3.93
CA LEU A 51 -0.83 -5.56 4.80
C LEU A 51 -1.66 -4.29 5.07
N HIS A 52 -1.30 -3.13 4.49
CA HIS A 52 -2.00 -1.87 4.78
C HIS A 52 -3.52 -1.92 4.55
N ASP A 53 -3.94 -2.58 3.47
CA ASP A 53 -5.34 -2.72 3.04
C ASP A 53 -6.05 -4.00 3.52
N LEU A 54 -5.53 -4.67 4.55
CA LEU A 54 -5.96 -6.03 4.94
C LEU A 54 -7.48 -6.18 5.14
N ASP A 55 -8.13 -5.16 5.71
CA ASP A 55 -9.55 -5.15 6.01
C ASP A 55 -10.41 -4.41 4.96
N TRP A 56 -9.80 -3.82 3.94
CA TRP A 56 -10.52 -2.97 2.96
C TRP A 56 -11.70 -3.68 2.30
N GLU A 57 -11.53 -4.96 1.92
CA GLU A 57 -12.58 -5.72 1.25
C GLU A 57 -13.78 -6.03 2.16
N LYS A 58 -13.54 -6.25 3.46
CA LYS A 58 -14.56 -6.69 4.43
C LYS A 58 -15.19 -5.53 5.19
N SER A 59 -14.41 -4.50 5.48
CA SER A 59 -14.73 -3.43 6.43
C SER A 59 -14.31 -2.03 5.91
N PRO A 60 -14.67 -1.63 4.68
CA PRO A 60 -14.19 -0.36 4.08
C PRO A 60 -14.61 0.89 4.86
N ASP A 61 -15.75 0.85 5.55
CA ASP A 61 -16.27 1.99 6.33
C ASP A 61 -15.44 2.30 7.59
N VAL A 62 -14.74 1.28 8.11
CA VAL A 62 -13.91 1.38 9.33
C VAL A 62 -12.43 1.14 9.08
N HIS A 63 -12.04 0.91 7.83
CA HIS A 63 -10.66 0.69 7.45
C HIS A 63 -9.77 1.88 7.90
N PRO A 64 -8.60 1.62 8.52
CA PRO A 64 -7.92 0.31 8.65
C PRO A 64 -8.07 -0.38 10.01
N MET A 65 -9.12 -0.09 10.79
CA MET A 65 -9.18 -0.46 12.21
C MET A 65 -9.23 -1.97 12.47
N ASP A 66 -10.02 -2.73 11.70
CA ASP A 66 -10.14 -4.19 11.88
C ASP A 66 -8.82 -4.88 11.48
N GLY A 67 -8.18 -4.37 10.43
CA GLY A 67 -6.86 -4.83 9.99
C GLY A 67 -5.81 -4.59 11.06
N VAL A 68 -5.78 -3.39 11.65
CA VAL A 68 -4.88 -3.03 12.75
C VAL A 68 -5.08 -3.94 13.98
N GLU A 69 -6.33 -4.24 14.35
CA GLU A 69 -6.61 -5.18 15.44
C GLU A 69 -6.06 -6.57 15.16
N ALA A 70 -6.26 -7.09 13.93
CA ALA A 70 -5.73 -8.39 13.52
C ALA A 70 -4.19 -8.42 13.51
N LEU A 71 -3.55 -7.36 13.01
CA LEU A 71 -2.09 -7.26 12.99
C LEU A 71 -1.51 -7.18 14.42
N ARG A 72 -2.13 -6.43 15.33
CA ARG A 72 -1.71 -6.41 16.73
C ARG A 72 -1.86 -7.78 17.38
N ALA A 73 -2.98 -8.46 17.16
CA ALA A 73 -3.21 -9.81 17.68
C ALA A 73 -2.22 -10.84 17.11
N GLY A 74 -1.82 -10.67 15.85
CA GLY A 74 -0.79 -11.49 15.18
C GLY A 74 0.65 -11.20 15.62
N GLY A 75 0.88 -10.19 16.45
CA GLY A 75 2.22 -9.84 16.95
C GLY A 75 3.11 -9.12 15.92
N TYR A 76 2.50 -8.39 14.98
CA TYR A 76 3.24 -7.52 14.06
C TYR A 76 3.85 -6.32 14.81
N PRO A 77 5.01 -5.79 14.37
CA PRO A 77 5.68 -4.68 15.04
C PRO A 77 4.83 -3.41 15.08
N GLU A 78 4.92 -2.61 16.14
CA GLU A 78 4.16 -1.35 16.25
C GLU A 78 4.54 -0.35 15.14
N GLU A 79 5.75 -0.43 14.58
CA GLU A 79 6.15 0.36 13.40
C GLU A 79 5.29 0.04 12.16
N VAL A 80 4.92 -1.24 11.96
CA VAL A 80 3.95 -1.65 10.92
C VAL A 80 2.59 -1.07 11.25
N ILE A 81 2.12 -1.24 12.49
CA ILE A 81 0.80 -0.76 12.91
C ILE A 81 0.67 0.76 12.76
N GLN A 82 1.69 1.51 13.15
CA GLN A 82 1.76 2.96 13.01
C GLN A 82 1.63 3.38 11.54
N ALA A 83 2.37 2.73 10.64
CA ALA A 83 2.30 3.02 9.21
C ALA A 83 0.90 2.69 8.64
N VAL A 84 0.31 1.56 9.04
CA VAL A 84 -1.05 1.18 8.65
C VAL A 84 -2.10 2.14 9.24
N LEU A 85 -1.93 2.72 10.42
CA LEU A 85 -2.84 3.76 10.88
C LEU A 85 -2.65 5.06 10.09
N ALA A 86 -1.40 5.41 9.78
CA ALA A 86 -1.03 6.67 9.15
C ALA A 86 -1.30 6.74 7.65
N HIS A 87 -1.58 5.61 6.96
CA HIS A 87 -1.91 5.65 5.53
C HIS A 87 -3.33 6.21 5.25
N ARG A 88 -4.16 6.34 6.29
CA ARG A 88 -5.49 6.97 6.21
C ARG A 88 -5.72 8.01 7.32
N PRO A 89 -4.94 9.10 7.34
CA PRO A 89 -4.90 10.06 8.44
C PRO A 89 -6.24 10.77 8.67
N GLU A 90 -7.03 10.98 7.62
CA GLU A 90 -8.33 11.65 7.68
C GLU A 90 -9.39 10.84 8.44
N TYR A 91 -9.20 9.52 8.54
CA TYR A 91 -10.07 8.63 9.31
C TYR A 91 -9.51 8.32 10.69
N THR A 92 -8.23 7.96 10.77
CA THR A 92 -7.61 7.50 12.03
C THR A 92 -7.17 8.65 12.94
N GLY A 93 -6.98 9.85 12.38
CA GLY A 93 -6.36 11.00 13.06
C GLY A 93 -4.86 10.81 13.33
N VAL A 94 -4.24 9.78 12.74
CA VAL A 94 -2.81 9.50 12.88
C VAL A 94 -2.07 10.06 11.67
N GLU A 95 -1.34 11.15 11.87
CA GLU A 95 -0.58 11.79 10.80
C GLU A 95 0.73 11.03 10.48
N PRO A 96 1.15 10.96 9.20
CA PRO A 96 2.45 10.41 8.83
C PRO A 96 3.63 11.12 9.51
N SER A 97 4.31 10.42 10.41
CA SER A 97 5.35 11.00 11.27
C SER A 97 6.73 10.38 11.04
N THR A 98 6.78 9.11 10.63
CA THR A 98 8.01 8.37 10.31
C THR A 98 8.30 8.38 8.81
N ASP A 99 9.50 7.93 8.43
CA ASP A 99 9.83 7.74 7.02
C ASP A 99 9.03 6.60 6.38
N LEU A 100 8.74 5.53 7.13
CA LEU A 100 7.87 4.46 6.66
C LEU A 100 6.46 4.97 6.39
N ASP A 101 5.87 5.74 7.31
CA ASP A 101 4.50 6.28 7.16
C ASP A 101 4.39 7.07 5.85
N ARG A 102 5.34 8.00 5.62
CA ARG A 102 5.36 8.85 4.43
C ARG A 102 5.57 8.06 3.14
N VAL A 103 6.44 7.05 3.20
CA VAL A 103 6.71 6.18 2.05
C VAL A 103 5.49 5.32 1.73
N LEU A 104 4.85 4.73 2.73
CA LEU A 104 3.65 3.90 2.55
C LEU A 104 2.52 4.74 1.95
N TYR A 105 2.20 5.88 2.56
CA TYR A 105 1.18 6.82 2.07
C TYR A 105 1.41 7.20 0.60
N ALA A 106 2.64 7.59 0.24
CA ALA A 106 2.97 7.96 -1.13
C ALA A 106 2.96 6.77 -2.12
N CYS A 107 3.37 5.57 -1.67
CA CYS A 107 3.43 4.37 -2.51
C CYS A 107 2.04 3.79 -2.79
N ASP A 108 1.14 3.85 -1.81
CA ASP A 108 -0.24 3.39 -1.94
C ASP A 108 -0.96 4.11 -3.07
N GLU A 109 -1.05 5.45 -3.00
CA GLU A 109 -1.76 6.24 -4.02
C GLU A 109 -1.16 6.10 -5.42
N ILE A 110 0.18 6.13 -5.54
CA ILE A 110 0.84 6.07 -6.85
C ILE A 110 0.73 4.68 -7.49
N SER A 111 0.66 3.61 -6.68
CA SER A 111 0.49 2.23 -7.16
C SER A 111 -0.80 2.07 -7.94
N GLY A 112 -1.93 2.54 -7.38
CA GLY A 112 -3.23 2.49 -8.04
C GLY A 112 -3.24 3.25 -9.37
N LEU A 113 -2.60 4.42 -9.42
CA LEU A 113 -2.51 5.21 -10.64
C LEU A 113 -1.63 4.56 -11.72
N ILE A 114 -0.50 3.96 -11.33
CA ILE A 114 0.35 3.20 -12.26
C ILE A 114 -0.42 2.00 -12.81
N HIS A 115 -1.14 1.27 -11.96
CA HIS A 115 -1.95 0.13 -12.37
C HIS A 115 -3.02 0.55 -13.39
N ALA A 116 -3.80 1.60 -13.09
CA ALA A 116 -4.78 2.15 -14.02
C ALA A 116 -4.15 2.58 -15.36
N ALA A 117 -2.92 3.13 -15.32
CA ALA A 117 -2.22 3.55 -16.53
C ALA A 117 -1.79 2.34 -17.38
N CYS A 118 -1.45 1.23 -16.73
CA CYS A 118 -1.11 -0.03 -17.40
C CYS A 118 -2.33 -0.66 -18.08
N LEU A 119 -3.51 -0.63 -17.46
CA LEU A 119 -4.75 -1.20 -18.04
C LEU A 119 -5.16 -0.56 -19.37
N MET A 120 -4.75 0.69 -19.63
CA MET A 120 -5.02 1.38 -20.90
C MET A 120 -4.00 1.08 -22.02
N ARG A 121 -3.02 0.20 -21.77
CA ARG A 121 -1.89 -0.03 -22.67
C ARG A 121 -1.83 -1.49 -23.11
N PRO A 122 -1.48 -1.76 -24.38
CA PRO A 122 -1.40 -3.13 -24.89
C PRO A 122 -0.31 -3.97 -24.19
N ASN A 123 0.80 -3.33 -23.78
CA ASN A 123 1.94 -3.98 -23.13
C ASN A 123 1.95 -3.77 -21.60
N GLY A 124 0.89 -3.22 -21.02
CA GLY A 124 0.75 -3.06 -19.57
C GLY A 124 1.94 -2.32 -18.92
N ILE A 125 2.55 -3.00 -17.93
CA ILE A 125 3.67 -2.49 -17.14
C ILE A 125 5.04 -2.70 -17.80
N ASP A 126 5.18 -3.68 -18.70
CA ASP A 126 6.47 -4.18 -19.19
C ASP A 126 7.32 -3.11 -19.89
N ASP A 127 6.66 -2.15 -20.55
CA ASP A 127 7.31 -1.07 -21.29
C ASP A 127 6.90 0.32 -20.82
N ILE A 128 6.24 0.43 -19.65
CA ILE A 128 5.79 1.74 -19.16
C ILE A 128 6.97 2.61 -18.78
N LYS A 129 6.96 3.86 -19.25
CA LYS A 129 7.97 4.86 -18.89
C LYS A 129 7.42 5.76 -17.78
N PRO A 130 8.24 6.20 -16.80
CA PRO A 130 7.81 7.14 -15.76
C PRO A 130 7.17 8.42 -16.33
N LYS A 131 7.62 8.88 -17.50
CA LYS A 131 7.05 10.04 -18.19
C LYS A 131 5.59 9.83 -18.64
N SER A 132 5.19 8.58 -18.92
CA SER A 132 3.81 8.22 -19.27
C SER A 132 2.89 8.33 -18.05
N VAL A 133 3.36 7.86 -16.89
CA VAL A 133 2.64 7.95 -15.61
C VAL A 133 2.49 9.40 -15.16
N THR A 134 3.59 10.17 -15.18
CA THR A 134 3.57 11.59 -14.80
C THR A 134 2.75 12.47 -15.74
N LYS A 135 2.63 12.11 -17.03
CA LYS A 135 1.69 12.77 -17.95
C LYS A 135 0.24 12.46 -17.55
N LYS A 136 -0.04 11.22 -17.15
CA LYS A 136 -1.38 10.79 -16.73
C LYS A 136 -1.82 11.37 -15.39
N LEU A 137 -0.90 11.60 -14.46
CA LEU A 137 -1.17 12.34 -13.22
C LEU A 137 -1.77 13.74 -13.48
N LYS A 138 -1.41 14.40 -14.58
CA LYS A 138 -1.92 15.73 -14.93
C LYS A 138 -3.32 15.71 -15.56
N ASP A 139 -3.79 14.55 -15.98
CA ASP A 139 -5.09 14.35 -16.58
C ASP A 139 -6.13 14.16 -15.47
N LYS A 140 -6.78 15.25 -15.06
CA LYS A 140 -7.70 15.23 -13.90
C LYS A 140 -8.87 14.25 -14.05
N ALA A 141 -9.25 13.93 -15.29
CA ALA A 141 -10.30 12.95 -15.59
C ALA A 141 -9.83 11.50 -15.40
N PHE A 142 -8.52 11.25 -15.42
CA PHE A 142 -7.94 9.92 -15.30
C PHE A 142 -7.68 9.57 -13.83
N ALA A 143 -8.29 8.47 -13.34
CA ALA A 143 -8.23 8.08 -11.94
C ALA A 143 -8.67 9.21 -11.00
N ALA A 144 -9.92 9.69 -11.19
CA ALA A 144 -10.46 10.87 -10.53
C ALA A 144 -10.54 10.77 -8.98
N GLY A 145 -10.40 9.57 -8.41
CA GLY A 145 -10.39 9.34 -6.97
C GLY A 145 -9.01 9.41 -6.30
N VAL A 146 -7.93 9.67 -7.05
CA VAL A 146 -6.57 9.81 -6.50
C VAL A 146 -6.34 11.27 -6.08
N ASP A 147 -5.88 11.50 -4.84
CA ASP A 147 -5.46 12.82 -4.40
C ASP A 147 -4.16 13.23 -5.12
N ARG A 148 -4.01 14.52 -5.44
CA ARG A 148 -2.91 15.04 -6.26
C ARG A 148 -2.28 16.31 -5.69
N ASP A 149 -2.73 16.79 -4.53
CA ASP A 149 -2.22 17.99 -3.85
C ASP A 149 -1.27 17.63 -2.69
#